data_AF-A0A7X6UU32-F1
#
_entry.id   AF-A0A7X6UU32-F1
#
_cell.length_a   1.000
_cell.length_b   1.000
_cell.length_c   1.000
_cell.angle_alpha   90.00
_cell.angle_beta   90.00
_cell.angle_gamma   90.00
#
_symmetry.space_group_name_H-M   'P 1'
#
loop_
_entity.id
_entity.type
_entity.pdbx_description
1 polymer ?
#
loop_
_entity_poly.entity_id
_entity_poly.type
_entity_poly.pdbx_seq_one_letter_code
_entity_poly.pdbx_strand_id
1 'polypeptide(L)'
;MDILSITIIVAGLTMALGTFATGTAQGIAINGAMQGIARQPEASGTIQTNLIIGLAFIESLAIYALVISLLLLFANPFTNPDKEINEAKARVALIKAEAELLQAQAQLDTLKQDLLPAAP
;
A
#
# COMPACT_ATOMS: atom_id res chain seq x y z
N MET A 1 -17.23 -7.91 -1.49
CA MET A 1 -15.88 -7.86 -0.92
C MET A 1 -15.47 -6.41 -0.82
N ASP A 2 -14.93 -6.02 0.32
CA ASP A 2 -14.32 -4.71 0.54
C ASP A 2 -13.06 -4.53 -0.31
N ILE A 3 -12.66 -3.28 -0.53
CA ILE A 3 -11.50 -2.91 -1.36
C ILE A 3 -10.21 -3.53 -0.81
N LEU A 4 -10.10 -3.63 0.52
CA LEU A 4 -8.92 -4.19 1.16
C LEU A 4 -8.80 -5.71 0.92
N SER A 5 -9.88 -6.47 1.06
CA SER A 5 -9.89 -7.89 0.68
C SER A 5 -9.54 -8.13 -0.79
N ILE A 6 -10.08 -7.32 -1.71
CA ILE A 6 -9.76 -7.41 -3.14
C ILE A 6 -8.27 -7.14 -3.37
N THR A 7 -7.73 -6.11 -2.71
CA THR A 7 -6.33 -5.71 -2.81
C THR A 7 -5.40 -6.86 -2.38
N ILE A 8 -5.69 -7.51 -1.26
CA ILE A 8 -4.86 -8.62 -0.75
C ILE A 8 -4.86 -9.78 -1.74
N ILE A 9 -6.03 -10.14 -2.28
CA ILE A 9 -6.16 -11.24 -3.25
C ILE A 9 -5.37 -10.90 -4.53
N VAL A 10 -5.53 -9.69 -5.07
CA VAL A 10 -4.85 -9.27 -6.30
C VAL A 10 -3.34 -9.16 -6.10
N ALA A 11 -2.87 -8.63 -4.96
CA ALA A 11 -1.46 -8.54 -4.65
C ALA A 11 -0.82 -9.95 -4.52
N GLY A 12 -1.51 -10.88 -3.87
CA GLY A 12 -1.07 -12.28 -3.76
C GLY A 12 -1.02 -12.98 -5.12
N LEU A 13 -2.06 -12.83 -5.95
CA LEU A 13 -2.11 -13.41 -7.29
C LEU A 13 -1.03 -12.83 -8.21
N THR A 14 -0.78 -11.53 -8.15
CA THR A 14 0.26 -10.86 -8.93
C THR A 14 1.64 -11.45 -8.60
N MET A 15 1.94 -11.66 -7.32
CA MET A 15 3.18 -12.32 -6.90
C MET A 15 3.26 -13.77 -7.34
N ALA A 16 2.19 -14.55 -7.16
CA ALA A 16 2.16 -15.95 -7.50
C ALA A 16 2.41 -16.15 -9.00
N LEU A 17 1.74 -15.39 -9.86
CA LEU A 17 1.90 -15.47 -11.31
C LEU A 17 3.28 -14.97 -11.76
N GLY A 18 3.74 -13.84 -11.22
CA GLY A 18 5.04 -13.26 -11.56
C GLY A 18 6.19 -14.21 -11.22
N THR A 19 6.24 -14.71 -9.99
CA THR A 19 7.30 -15.61 -9.52
C THR A 19 7.25 -16.99 -10.17
N PHE A 20 6.06 -17.51 -10.48
CA PHE A 20 5.92 -18.77 -11.21
C PHE A 20 6.47 -18.68 -12.63
N ALA A 21 6.17 -17.59 -13.34
CA ALA A 21 6.66 -17.36 -14.69
C ALA A 21 8.18 -17.17 -14.72
N THR A 22 8.71 -16.30 -13.85
CA THR A 22 10.16 -16.06 -13.80
C THR A 22 10.93 -17.28 -13.32
N GLY A 23 10.45 -17.97 -12.29
CA GLY A 23 11.09 -19.19 -11.77
C GLY A 23 11.19 -20.29 -12.83
N THR A 24 10.15 -20.45 -13.65
CA THR A 24 10.16 -21.41 -14.76
C THR A 24 11.14 -20.99 -15.85
N ALA A 25 11.15 -19.71 -16.24
CA ALA A 25 12.09 -19.18 -17.25
C ALA A 25 13.55 -19.31 -16.80
N GLN A 26 13.85 -19.02 -15.53
CA GLN A 26 15.18 -19.18 -14.95
C GLN A 26 15.62 -20.65 -14.94
N GLY A 27 14.73 -21.57 -14.55
CA GLY A 27 15.00 -23.00 -14.59
C GLY A 27 15.39 -23.50 -15.98
N ILE A 28 14.66 -23.06 -17.01
CA ILE A 28 14.96 -23.39 -18.42
C ILE A 28 16.31 -22.80 -18.85
N ALA A 29 16.57 -21.53 -18.52
CA ALA A 29 17.82 -20.85 -18.87
C ALA A 29 19.04 -21.54 -18.23
N ILE A 30 18.93 -21.89 -16.94
CA ILE A 30 19.98 -22.60 -16.19
C ILE A 30 20.22 -23.98 -16.80
N ASN A 31 19.15 -24.72 -17.12
CA ASN A 31 19.28 -26.05 -17.74
C ASN A 31 20.01 -25.96 -19.09
N GLY A 32 19.65 -24.99 -19.94
CA GLY A 32 20.34 -24.73 -21.20
C GLY A 32 21.82 -24.39 -21.02
N ALA A 33 22.15 -23.55 -20.04
CA ALA A 33 23.53 -23.21 -19.71
C ALA A 33 24.34 -24.44 -19.24
N MET A 34 23.76 -25.29 -18.38
CA MET A 34 24.42 -26.52 -17.91
C MET A 34 24.70 -27.49 -19.06
N GLN A 35 23.74 -27.67 -19.97
CA GLN A 35 23.96 -28.48 -21.18
C GLN A 35 25.06 -27.88 -22.09
N GLY A 36 25.09 -26.56 -22.24
CA GLY A 36 26.14 -25.87 -23.00
C GLY A 36 27.53 -26.10 -22.40
N ILE A 37 27.67 -25.94 -21.08
CA ILE A 37 28.93 -26.15 -20.36
C ILE A 37 29.37 -27.61 -20.43
N ALA A 38 28.45 -28.56 -20.29
CA ALA A 38 28.77 -29.98 -20.40
C ALA A 38 29.32 -30.37 -21.79
N ARG A 39 28.84 -29.72 -22.85
CA ARG A 39 29.31 -29.97 -24.24
C ARG A 39 30.57 -29.19 -24.58
N GLN A 40 30.78 -28.02 -23.98
CA GLN A 40 31.93 -27.14 -24.22
C GLN A 40 32.46 -26.54 -22.90
N PRO A 41 33.27 -27.30 -22.15
CA PRO A 41 33.78 -26.86 -20.84
C PRO A 41 34.66 -25.61 -20.93
N GLU A 42 35.44 -25.50 -22.01
CA GLU A 42 36.33 -24.37 -22.35
C GLU A 42 35.57 -23.02 -22.40
N ALA A 43 34.28 -23.06 -22.77
CA ALA A 43 33.43 -21.87 -22.92
C ALA A 43 32.66 -21.49 -21.65
N SER A 44 32.90 -22.19 -20.52
CA SER A 44 32.11 -22.05 -19.28
C SER A 44 32.04 -20.61 -18.76
N GLY A 45 33.14 -19.86 -18.79
CA GLY A 45 33.15 -18.46 -18.34
C GLY A 45 32.23 -17.56 -19.17
N THR A 46 32.24 -17.70 -20.49
CA THR A 46 31.37 -16.93 -21.40
C THR A 46 29.91 -17.32 -21.22
N ILE A 47 29.61 -18.62 -21.08
CA ILE A 47 28.25 -19.11 -20.85
C ILE A 47 27.69 -18.57 -19.53
N GLN A 48 28.46 -18.62 -18.45
CA GLN A 48 28.05 -18.08 -17.14
C GLN A 48 27.79 -16.58 -17.20
N THR A 49 28.66 -15.82 -17.87
CA THR A 49 28.49 -14.36 -18.02
C THR A 49 27.17 -14.03 -18.73
N ASN A 50 26.91 -14.69 -19.86
CA ASN A 50 25.66 -14.48 -20.61
C ASN A 50 24.44 -14.97 -19.82
N LEU A 51 24.55 -16.08 -19.09
CA LEU A 51 23.50 -16.58 -18.22
C LEU A 51 23.13 -15.55 -17.15
N ILE A 52 24.11 -14.98 -16.42
CA ILE A 52 23.85 -14.00 -15.36
C ILE A 52 23.15 -12.77 -15.92
N ILE A 53 23.58 -12.26 -17.08
CA ILE A 53 22.92 -11.14 -17.75
C ILE A 53 21.47 -11.49 -18.10
N GLY A 54 21.23 -12.67 -18.67
CA GLY A 54 19.88 -13.15 -18.98
C GLY A 54 19.00 -13.32 -17.74
N LEU A 55 19.55 -13.90 -16.67
CA LEU A 55 18.85 -14.07 -15.40
C LEU A 55 18.50 -12.72 -14.76
N ALA A 56 19.36 -11.72 -14.85
CA ALA A 56 19.07 -10.36 -14.36
C ALA A 56 17.89 -9.72 -15.09
N PHE A 57 17.77 -9.92 -16.41
CA PHE A 57 16.60 -9.46 -17.16
C PHE A 57 15.32 -10.21 -16.76
N ILE A 58 15.40 -11.53 -16.59
CA ILE A 58 14.24 -12.32 -16.12
C ILE A 58 13.81 -11.87 -14.71
N GLU A 59 14.78 -11.63 -13.82
CA GLU A 59 14.51 -11.19 -12.45
C GLU A 59 13.82 -9.83 -12.40
N SER A 60 14.10 -8.92 -13.34
CA SER A 60 13.44 -7.62 -13.39
C SER A 60 11.90 -7.73 -13.48
N LEU A 61 11.38 -8.77 -14.13
CA LEU A 61 9.95 -9.03 -14.22
C LEU A 61 9.36 -9.44 -12.86
N ALA A 62 10.09 -10.23 -12.07
CA ALA A 62 9.69 -10.58 -10.71
C ALA A 62 9.70 -9.35 -9.81
N ILE A 63 10.69 -8.46 -9.97
CA ILE A 63 10.73 -7.18 -9.24
C ILE A 63 9.55 -6.29 -9.63
N TYR A 64 9.11 -6.24 -10.89
CA TYR A 64 7.91 -5.49 -11.25
C TYR A 64 6.65 -6.04 -10.59
N ALA A 65 6.47 -7.37 -10.55
CA ALA A 65 5.36 -7.99 -9.82
C ALA A 65 5.42 -7.65 -8.33
N LEU A 66 6.61 -7.72 -7.72
CA LEU A 66 6.84 -7.35 -6.32
C LEU A 66 6.49 -5.89 -6.05
N VAL A 67 6.98 -4.97 -6.87
CA VAL A 67 6.73 -3.54 -6.70
C VAL A 67 5.23 -3.24 -6.78
N ILE A 68 4.51 -3.82 -7.73
CA ILE A 68 3.05 -3.62 -7.84
C ILE A 68 2.32 -4.19 -6.62
N SER A 69 2.68 -5.38 -6.16
CA SER A 69 2.07 -5.96 -4.96
C SER A 69 2.36 -5.14 -3.70
N LEU A 70 3.57 -4.62 -3.54
CA LEU A 70 3.92 -3.74 -2.43
C LEU A 70 3.18 -2.40 -2.53
N LEU A 71 3.05 -1.82 -3.73
CA LEU A 71 2.25 -0.61 -3.97
C LEU A 71 0.79 -0.83 -3.55
N LEU A 72 0.18 -1.93 -3.96
CA LEU A 72 -1.19 -2.26 -3.58
C LEU A 72 -1.37 -2.45 -2.08
N LEU A 73 -0.39 -3.04 -1.39
CA LEU A 73 -0.50 -3.30 0.05
C LEU A 73 -0.18 -2.08 0.93
N PHE A 74 0.79 -1.26 0.55
CA PHE A 74 1.34 -0.21 1.41
C PHE A 74 1.10 1.22 0.90
N ALA A 75 0.77 1.38 -0.37
CA ALA A 75 0.53 2.68 -1.01
C ALA A 75 -0.67 2.58 -1.97
N ASN A 76 -1.75 1.96 -1.49
CA ASN A 76 -2.91 1.64 -2.29
C ASN A 76 -3.60 2.93 -2.78
N PRO A 77 -3.67 3.19 -4.10
CA PRO A 77 -4.29 4.41 -4.62
C PRO A 77 -5.83 4.41 -4.47
N PHE A 78 -6.42 3.26 -4.13
CA PHE A 78 -7.86 3.08 -4.00
C PHE A 78 -8.35 3.23 -2.56
N THR A 79 -7.45 3.26 -1.57
CA THR A 79 -7.79 3.57 -0.18
C THR A 79 -7.34 5.00 0.15
N ASN A 80 -8.19 5.77 0.81
CA ASN A 80 -7.91 7.19 1.10
C ASN A 80 -8.00 7.41 2.62
N PRO A 81 -7.02 6.91 3.40
CA PRO A 81 -7.05 6.98 4.87
C PRO A 81 -7.15 8.43 5.38
N ASP A 82 -6.62 9.40 4.63
CA ASP A 82 -6.68 10.82 4.97
C ASP A 82 -8.11 11.37 4.95
N LYS A 83 -8.99 10.86 4.09
CA LYS A 83 -10.40 11.31 4.05
C LYS A 83 -11.11 10.92 5.34
N GLU A 84 -10.94 9.68 5.79
CA GLU A 84 -11.59 9.20 7.01
C GLU A 84 -11.08 9.96 8.25
N ILE A 85 -9.77 10.21 8.34
CA ILE A 85 -9.17 10.98 9.43
C ILE A 85 -9.65 12.44 9.39
N ASN A 86 -9.70 13.07 8.22
CA ASN A 86 -10.11 14.47 8.08
C ASN A 86 -11.61 14.65 8.34
N GLU A 87 -12.45 13.71 7.91
CA GLU A 87 -13.89 13.71 8.23
C GLU A 87 -14.13 13.50 9.73
N ALA A 88 -13.39 12.57 10.37
CA ALA A 88 -13.48 12.37 11.82
C ALA A 88 -13.03 13.62 12.59
N LYS A 89 -11.92 14.25 12.18
CA LYS A 89 -11.45 15.53 12.77
C LYS A 89 -12.47 16.64 12.59
N ALA A 90 -13.11 16.74 11.42
CA ALA A 90 -14.16 17.73 11.17
C ALA A 90 -15.37 17.53 12.09
N ARG A 91 -15.82 16.29 12.29
CA ARG A 91 -16.93 15.97 13.22
C ARG A 91 -16.58 16.34 14.67
N VAL A 92 -15.37 16.02 15.14
CA VAL A 92 -14.91 16.36 16.49
C VAL A 92 -14.81 17.88 16.68
N ALA A 93 -14.34 18.62 15.66
CA ALA A 93 -14.28 20.07 15.70
C ALA A 93 -15.67 20.70 15.83
N LEU A 94 -16.67 20.16 15.14
CA LEU A 94 -18.06 20.62 15.19
C LEU A 94 -18.67 20.40 16.57
N ILE A 95 -18.50 19.21 17.16
CA ILE A 95 -18.96 18.90 18.52
C ILE A 95 -18.31 19.82 19.55
N LYS A 96 -17.01 20.10 19.39
CA LYS A 96 -16.28 21.00 20.28
C LYS A 96 -16.83 22.44 20.20
N ALA A 97 -17.11 22.92 19.00
CA ALA A 97 -17.69 24.23 18.78
C ALA A 97 -19.11 24.35 19.37
N GLU A 98 -19.95 23.31 19.22
CA GLU A 98 -21.29 23.26 19.82
C GLU A 98 -21.23 23.30 21.35
N ALA A 99 -20.26 22.61 21.96
CA ALA A 99 -20.07 22.63 23.41
C ALA A 99 -19.65 24.01 23.94
N GLU A 100 -18.75 24.71 23.23
CA GLU A 100 -18.31 26.07 23.59
C GLU A 100 -19.48 27.08 23.48
N LEU A 101 -20.33 26.93 22.46
CA LEU A 101 -21.50 27.80 22.27
C LEU A 101 -22.56 27.60 23.35
N LEU A 102 -22.78 26.36 23.79
CA LEU A 102 -23.69 26.03 24.89
C LEU A 102 -23.20 26.62 26.22
N GLN A 103 -21.88 26.60 26.46
CA GLN A 103 -21.27 27.22 27.64
C GLN A 103 -21.43 28.74 27.63
N ALA A 104 -21.22 29.38 26.48
CA ALA A 104 -21.42 30.82 26.32
C ALA A 104 -22.90 31.22 26.54
N GLN A 105 -23.84 30.41 26.06
CA GLN A 105 -25.28 30.62 26.30
C GLN A 105 -25.64 30.52 27.79
N ALA A 106 -25.12 29.51 28.51
CA ALA A 106 -25.35 29.37 29.94
C ALA A 106 -24.82 30.55 30.76
N GLN A 107 -23.65 31.09 30.38
CA GLN A 107 -23.10 32.31 31.01
C GLN A 107 -23.98 33.53 30.76
N LEU A 108 -24.49 33.69 29.54
CA LEU A 108 -25.39 34.79 29.19
C LEU A 108 -26.70 34.74 29.99
N ASP A 109 -27.28 33.55 30.15
CA ASP A 109 -28.53 33.39 30.90
C ASP A 109 -28.35 33.69 32.39
N THR A 110 -27.19 33.33 32.96
CA THR A 110 -26.81 33.71 34.33
C THR A 110 -26.70 35.23 34.48
N LEU A 111 -26.00 35.91 33.56
CA LEU A 111 -25.85 37.37 33.58
C LEU A 111 -27.18 38.11 33.41
N LYS A 112 -28.09 37.60 32.57
CA LYS A 112 -29.44 38.14 32.43
C LYS A 112 -30.23 38.01 33.73
N GLN A 113 -30.04 36.92 34.46
CA GLN A 113 -30.69 36.70 35.76
C GLN A 113 -30.16 37.64 36.84
N ASP A 114 -28.88 38.00 36.82
CA ASP A 114 -28.28 38.97 37.74
C ASP A 114 -28.64 40.43 37.40
N LEU A 115 -28.82 40.76 36.11
CA LEU A 115 -29.16 42.11 35.62
C LEU A 115 -30.66 42.44 35.70
N LEU A 116 -31.53 41.45 35.81
CA LEU A 116 -32.96 41.62 36.11
C LEU A 116 -33.17 41.28 37.59
N PRO A 117 -32.95 42.22 38.54
CA PRO A 117 -33.37 41.98 39.91
C PRO A 117 -34.86 41.64 39.87
N ALA A 118 -35.25 40.57 40.56
CA ALA A 118 -36.64 40.14 40.66
C ALA A 118 -37.51 41.37 40.90
N ALA A 119 -38.34 41.72 39.90
CA ALA A 119 -39.29 42.80 40.06
C ALA A 119 -40.13 42.49 41.32
N PRO A 120 -40.28 43.47 42.24
CA PRO A 120 -40.99 43.25 43.50
C PRO A 120 -42.44 42.82 43.30
#